data_AF-A0A7T5UI57-F1
#
_entry.id   AF-A0A7T5UI57-F1
#
_cell.length_a   1.000
_cell.length_b   1.000
_cell.length_c   1.000
_cell.angle_alpha   90.00
_cell.angle_beta   90.00
_cell.angle_gamma   90.00
#
_symmetry.space_group_name_H-M   'P 1'
#
loop_
_entity.id
_entity.type
_entity.pdbx_description
1 polymer ?
#
loop_
_entity_poly.entity_id
_entity_poly.type
_entity_poly.pdbx_seq_one_letter_code
_entity_poly.pdbx_strand_id
1 'polypeptide(L)' 'MKKLYSLAQIQKQNLIYWHTSYKTIRKYVDYYQHILKPIKTGKRSGSRYYIEEKNLKEFVRMFENNELNF' A
#
# COMPACT_ATOMS: atom_id res chain seq x y z
N MET A 1 15.98 7.45 9.01
CA MET A 1 15.48 6.06 8.89
C MET A 1 14.26 6.03 7.98
N LYS A 2 14.14 5.03 7.09
CA LYS A 2 12.94 4.87 6.25
C LYS A 2 11.85 4.18 7.05
N LYS A 3 10.67 4.82 7.20
CA LYS A 3 9.52 4.23 7.89
C LYS A 3 8.77 3.28 6.94
N LEU A 4 8.59 2.04 7.36
CA LEU A 4 7.92 0.99 6.60
C LEU A 4 6.62 0.58 7.28
N TYR A 5 5.60 0.32 6.47
CA TYR A 5 4.30 -0.14 6.93
C TYR A 5 3.93 -1.47 6.28
N SER A 6 3.54 -2.43 7.10
CA SER A 6 2.88 -3.64 6.62
C SER A 6 1.43 -3.38 6.23
N LEU A 7 0.83 -4.24 5.40
CA LEU A 7 -0.59 -4.11 5.02
C LEU A 7 -1.54 -4.07 6.24
N ALA A 8 -1.21 -4.82 7.29
CA ALA A 8 -2.00 -4.82 8.52
C ALA A 8 -1.91 -3.47 9.25
N GLN A 9 -0.75 -2.82 9.25
CA GLN A 9 -0.59 -1.48 9.82
C GLN A 9 -1.28 -0.41 8.97
N ILE A 10 -1.20 -0.52 7.64
CA ILE A 10 -1.93 0.37 6.70
C ILE A 10 -3.42 0.33 7.01
N GLN A 11 -3.98 -0.88 7.18
CA GLN A 11 -5.39 -1.04 7.54
C GLN A 11 -5.70 -0.47 8.94
N LYS A 12 -4.94 -0.88 9.96
CA LYS A 12 -5.20 -0.48 11.35
C LYS A 12 -5.12 1.03 11.56
N GLN A 13 -4.25 1.71 10.81
CA GLN A 13 -4.03 3.16 10.90
C GLN A 13 -4.80 3.94 9.82
N ASN A 14 -5.60 3.27 9.00
CA ASN A 14 -6.39 3.88 7.93
C ASN A 14 -5.56 4.75 6.96
N LEU A 15 -4.33 4.32 6.63
CA LEU A 15 -3.41 5.09 5.77
C LEU A 15 -3.86 5.16 4.31
N ILE A 16 -4.73 4.24 3.90
CA ILE A 16 -5.50 4.31 2.65
C ILE A 16 -6.97 4.34 3.10
N TYR A 17 -7.47 5.53 3.40
CA TYR A 17 -8.70 5.70 4.17
C TYR A 17 -9.98 5.27 3.44
N TRP A 18 -9.95 5.23 2.10
CA TRP A 18 -11.07 4.81 1.26
C TRP A 18 -11.10 3.30 1.01
N HIS A 19 -10.27 2.52 1.70
CA HIS A 19 -10.31 1.06 1.58
C HIS A 19 -11.61 0.49 2.18
N THR A 20 -12.07 -0.65 1.67
CA THR A 20 -13.20 -1.39 2.24
C THR A 20 -12.79 -2.64 3.03
N SER A 21 -11.59 -3.16 2.79
CA SER A 21 -11.08 -4.36 3.44
C SER A 21 -9.57 -4.51 3.28
N TYR A 22 -8.97 -5.40 4.07
CA TYR A 22 -7.58 -5.84 3.86
C TYR A 22 -7.33 -6.34 2.42
N LYS A 23 -8.31 -7.06 1.84
CA LYS A 23 -8.20 -7.57 0.47
C LYS A 23 -8.13 -6.43 -0.54
N THR A 24 -8.85 -5.33 -0.31
CA THR A 24 -8.82 -4.13 -1.15
C THR A 24 -7.46 -3.46 -1.11
N ILE A 25 -6.86 -3.31 0.07
CA ILE A 25 -5.49 -2.79 0.22
C ILE A 25 -4.52 -3.65 -0.58
N ARG A 26 -4.60 -4.98 -0.44
CA ARG A 26 -3.73 -5.90 -1.18
C ARG A 26 -3.92 -5.75 -2.69
N LYS A 27 -5.15 -5.61 -3.19
CA LYS A 27 -5.41 -5.33 -4.61
C LYS A 27 -4.74 -4.04 -5.07
N TYR A 28 -4.82 -2.95 -4.29
CA TYR A 28 -4.12 -1.71 -4.63
C TYR A 28 -2.61 -1.92 -4.69
N VAL A 29 -2.05 -2.66 -3.75
CA VAL A 29 -0.62 -2.98 -3.72
C VAL A 29 -0.20 -3.80 -4.94
N ASP A 30 -1.02 -4.77 -5.33
CA ASP A 30 -0.76 -5.62 -6.49
C ASP A 30 -0.94 -4.86 -7.82
N TYR A 31 -1.88 -3.91 -7.91
CA TYR A 31 -2.17 -3.12 -9.12
C TYR A 31 -1.20 -1.94 -9.28
N TYR A 32 -1.06 -1.12 -8.24
CA TYR A 32 -0.24 0.10 -8.22
C TYR A 32 1.19 -0.16 -7.72
N GLN A 33 1.78 -1.31 -8.09
CA GLN A 33 3.14 -1.68 -7.68
C GLN A 33 4.20 -0.64 -8.07
N HIS A 34 3.99 0.09 -9.17
CA HIS A 34 4.89 1.12 -9.65
C HIS A 34 4.92 2.36 -8.73
N ILE A 35 3.81 2.68 -8.05
CA ILE A 35 3.69 3.77 -7.07
C ILE A 35 4.09 3.26 -5.69
N LEU A 36 3.42 2.22 -5.22
CA LEU A 36 3.54 1.70 -3.86
C LEU A 36 4.90 1.00 -3.63
N LYS A 37 5.50 0.44 -4.67
CA LYS A 37 6.81 -0.25 -4.65
C LYS A 37 6.94 -1.21 -3.47
N PRO A 38 6.04 -2.21 -3.36
CA PRO A 38 5.99 -3.05 -2.18
C PRO A 38 7.22 -3.96 -2.08
N ILE A 39 7.77 -4.05 -0.88
CA ILE A 39 8.84 -4.97 -0.53
C ILE A 39 8.19 -6.26 -0.01
N LYS A 40 8.31 -7.34 -0.79
CA LYS A 40 7.77 -8.65 -0.43
C LYS A 40 8.82 -9.46 0.33
N THR A 41 8.47 -9.98 1.50
CA THR A 41 9.32 -10.90 2.27
C THR A 41 8.63 -12.25 2.47
N GLY A 42 9.39 -13.35 2.38
CA GLY A 42 8.89 -14.72 2.54
C GLY A 42 8.59 -15.45 1.22
N LYS A 43 8.83 -16.77 1.20
CA LYS A 43 8.61 -17.65 0.04
C LYS A 43 7.28 -18.40 0.22
N ARG A 44 6.27 -18.11 -0.63
CA ARG A 44 4.93 -18.76 -0.71
C ARG A 44 3.89 -18.26 0.32
N SER A 45 3.18 -19.18 0.99
CA SER A 45 2.13 -18.86 1.97
C SER A 45 2.73 -18.19 3.20
N GLY A 46 2.30 -16.96 3.50
CA GLY A 46 2.87 -16.16 4.59
C GLY A 46 3.74 -15.00 4.12
N SER A 47 3.83 -14.73 2.80
CA SER A 47 4.50 -13.52 2.30
C SER A 47 3.90 -12.26 2.93
N ARG A 48 4.78 -11.39 3.43
CA ARG A 48 4.42 -10.07 3.97
C ARG A 48 4.83 -9.00 2.97
N TYR A 49 4.00 -7.97 2.85
CA TYR A 49 4.29 -6.79 2.04
C TYR A 49 4.54 -5.60 2.95
N TYR A 50 5.59 -4.85 2.66
CA TYR A 50 5.97 -3.63 3.35
C TYR A 50 6.09 -2.48 2.35
N ILE A 51 5.64 -1.30 2.74
CA ILE A 51 5.58 -0.11 1.87
C ILE A 51 6.25 1.06 2.60
N GLU A 52 7.10 1.81 1.91
CA GLU A 52 7.68 3.04 2.47
C GLU A 52 6.58 4.10 2.66
N GLU A 53 6.62 4.82 3.78
CA GLU A 53 5.66 5.89 4.10
C GLU A 53 5.50 6.91 2.97
N LYS A 54 6.60 7.29 2.32
CA LYS A 54 6.59 8.26 1.21
C LYS A 54 5.75 7.76 0.02
N ASN A 55 5.77 6.46 -0.26
CA ASN A 55 5.02 5.88 -1.38
C ASN A 55 3.53 5.81 -1.04
N LEU A 56 3.19 5.59 0.23
CA LEU A 56 1.79 5.68 0.69
C LEU A 56 1.28 7.11 0.57
N LYS A 57 2.06 8.11 1.02
CA LYS A 57 1.69 9.52 0.88
C LYS A 57 1.51 9.92 -0.58
N GLU A 58 2.40 9.47 -1.45
CA GLU A 58 2.29 9.73 -2.88
C GLU A 58 1.04 9.07 -3.48
N PHE A 59 0.76 7.81 -3.13
CA PHE A 59 -0.44 7.12 -3.58
C PHE A 59 -1.74 7.82 -3.14
N VAL A 60 -1.78 8.30 -1.89
CA VAL A 60 -2.91 9.08 -1.37
C VAL A 60 -3.04 10.43 -2.08
N ARG A 61 -1.93 11.16 -2.24
CA ARG A 61 -1.90 12.42 -2.99
C ARG A 61 -2.43 12.22 -4.42
N MET A 62 -2.00 11.17 -5.11
CA MET A 62 -2.47 10.88 -6.47
C MET A 62 -3.97 10.54 -6.49
N PHE A 63 -4.48 9.79 -5.50
CA PHE A 63 -5.92 9.52 -5.38
C PHE A 63 -6.72 10.82 -5.20
N GLU A 64 -6.29 11.68 -4.27
CA GLU A 64 -6.98 12.94 -3.94
C GLU A 64 -6.99 13.94 -5.12
N ASN A 65 -5.99 13.86 -6.00
CA ASN A 65 -5.89 14.70 -7.20
C ASN A 65 -6.43 14.02 -8.47
N ASN A 66 -7.07 12.85 -8.38
CA ASN A 66 -7.52 12.05 -9.54
C ASN A 66 -6.40 11.72 -10.55
N GLU A 67 -5.17 11.52 -10.06
CA GLU A 67 -3.98 11.18 -10.86
C GLU A 67 -3.72 9.66 -10.92
N LEU A 68 -4.54 8.84 -10.24
CA LEU A 68 -4.51 7.39 -10.39
C LEU A 68 -5.12 7.02 -11.75
N ASN A 69 -4.30 7.06 -12.80
CA ASN A 69 -4.68 6.58 -14.12
C ASN A 69 -4.85 5.05 -14.11
N PHE A 70 -5.89 4.57 -14.79
CA PHE A 70 -6.21 3.15 -14.93
C PHE A 70 -5.32 2.45 -15.96
#